data_AF-A0A518K343-F1
#
_entry.id   AF-A0A518K343-F1
#
_cell.length_a   1.000
_cell.length_b   1.000
_cell.length_c   1.000
_cell.angle_alpha   90.00
_cell.angle_beta   90.00
_cell.angle_gamma   90.00
#
_symmetry.space_group_name_H-M   'P 1'
#
loop_
_entity.id
_entity.type
_entity.pdbx_description
1 polymer ?
#
loop_
_entity_poly.entity_id
_entity_poly.type
_entity_poly.pdbx_seq_one_letter_code
_entity_poly.pdbx_strand_id
1 'polypeptide(L)'
;MNHSTKYFTLACWLATASLSQAFSLIAPGEPADLINEPDRYYSFDPGVVTWKMDNSFRGTYSDPELLNQVRLAFAEWQTASASAERRSSPRYRWNRFNGEQDVIDLKSVLTHEIGHAIGFQHGDAAWFNETAPDGSAWNRNYRYINGVLTAAAPLGGEVMNEGNRDGFMPAQKSPTGIRAGEYWRTLSKDEIAGLDYAYGAPIDFQEVGPNDDAMITVSTFQGSGGSNLGVAGPDTWVNRNGSNSADGRRILTSSIGITNNANKPLGILPRTSSWYYDNATGEALVGINVRSEGTSTRNPLAVYSSGSNRFNSYEPANTVLLHALENRGHGFSDPSGGSIPVSGGVQFGLQLDVWDWTVDRATAITTGGDPIPLPVVALHGFNHGGFASPDVDDHDHFAGHGADDVAHGMTTTSGVYTKLVEGIRVAAGAEPATLVELAFASVEGLGLDGDDLTPQTLAMLQTTGALSPISVPPVQLGAYEDLFVVLDGLVDDLPADLQAAGNFLMAGNPLFAEAMEAGEVLVYARTTGQAGSVGSFSLLNSAAIVGQMVPEPAGLVMAALAATVGLSRRRTR
;
A
#
# COMPACT_ATOMS: atom_id res chain seq x y z
N MET A 1 50.36 -31.22 18.16
CA MET A 1 50.76 -31.22 16.74
C MET A 1 49.56 -30.80 15.93
N ASN A 2 49.73 -29.74 15.15
CA ASN A 2 48.70 -29.05 14.38
C ASN A 2 48.25 -29.91 13.20
N HIS A 3 46.94 -30.03 13.00
CA HIS A 3 46.37 -30.02 11.66
C HIS A 3 45.00 -29.33 11.71
N SER A 4 45.03 -28.06 11.32
CA SER A 4 43.87 -27.25 10.96
C SER A 4 43.42 -27.68 9.57
N THR A 5 42.20 -28.23 9.48
CA THR A 5 41.48 -28.39 8.22
C THR A 5 40.30 -27.44 8.27
N LYS A 6 40.45 -26.32 7.56
CA LYS A 6 39.38 -25.36 7.29
C LYS A 6 38.37 -26.06 6.38
N TYR A 7 37.18 -26.37 6.91
CA TYR A 7 36.04 -26.70 6.07
C TYR A 7 35.47 -25.39 5.53
N PHE A 8 35.76 -25.12 4.26
CA PHE A 8 34.97 -24.22 3.43
C PHE A 8 33.56 -24.80 3.37
N THR A 9 32.61 -24.19 4.08
CA THR A 9 31.19 -24.47 3.90
C THR A 9 30.78 -23.84 2.57
N LEU A 10 30.96 -24.59 1.49
CA LEU A 10 30.32 -24.33 0.21
C LEU A 10 28.82 -24.54 0.45
N ALA A 11 28.10 -23.47 0.78
CA ALA A 11 26.66 -23.47 0.84
C ALA A 11 26.15 -23.66 -0.60
N CYS A 12 25.99 -24.92 -1.01
CA CYS A 12 25.13 -25.27 -2.13
C CYS A 12 23.72 -24.85 -1.76
N TRP A 13 23.36 -23.64 -2.17
CA TRP A 13 21.99 -23.24 -2.42
C TRP A 13 21.45 -24.19 -3.49
N LEU A 14 20.90 -25.33 -3.05
CA LEU A 14 19.92 -26.05 -3.86
C LEU A 14 18.72 -25.11 -3.92
N ALA A 15 18.72 -24.24 -4.92
CA ALA A 15 17.53 -23.56 -5.39
C ALA A 15 16.48 -24.64 -5.63
N THR A 16 15.54 -24.76 -4.71
CA THR A 16 14.24 -25.35 -5.04
C THR A 16 13.74 -24.50 -6.20
N ALA A 17 13.79 -25.06 -7.41
CA ALA A 17 13.29 -24.40 -8.61
C ALA A 17 11.84 -23.99 -8.35
N SER A 18 11.64 -22.73 -8.02
CA SER A 18 10.33 -22.12 -7.97
C SER A 18 9.84 -22.07 -9.41
N LEU A 19 9.00 -23.04 -9.77
CA LEU A 19 8.42 -23.27 -11.11
C LEU A 19 7.56 -22.10 -11.64
N SER A 20 7.58 -20.96 -10.98
CA SER A 20 6.54 -19.94 -11.05
C SER A 20 7.11 -18.53 -11.05
N GLN A 21 8.27 -18.25 -11.65
CA GLN A 21 8.80 -16.88 -11.66
C GLN A 21 9.21 -16.43 -13.05
N ALA A 22 8.54 -15.42 -13.64
CA ALA A 22 8.80 -14.99 -15.02
C ALA A 22 9.05 -13.48 -15.15
N PHE A 23 10.17 -13.07 -15.73
CA PHE A 23 10.54 -11.66 -15.81
C PHE A 23 10.89 -11.21 -17.24
N SER A 24 10.85 -9.91 -17.47
CA SER A 24 11.26 -9.28 -18.72
C SER A 24 12.20 -8.11 -18.46
N LEU A 25 13.14 -7.88 -19.37
CA LEU A 25 14.15 -6.82 -19.30
C LEU A 25 14.07 -5.96 -20.55
N ILE A 26 14.48 -4.70 -20.44
CA ILE A 26 14.53 -3.75 -21.56
C ILE A 26 15.81 -4.01 -22.37
N ALA A 27 15.69 -4.02 -23.69
CA ALA A 27 16.79 -3.92 -24.64
C ALA A 27 16.57 -2.70 -25.56
N PRO A 28 17.56 -2.31 -26.38
CA PRO A 28 17.39 -1.18 -27.28
C PRO A 28 16.23 -1.37 -28.27
N GLY A 29 15.14 -0.62 -28.08
CA GLY A 29 13.95 -0.57 -28.94
C GLY A 29 12.97 -1.73 -28.80
N GLU A 30 13.18 -2.65 -27.84
CA GLU A 30 12.38 -3.87 -27.66
C GLU A 30 12.72 -4.53 -26.29
N PRO A 31 11.92 -5.46 -25.74
CA PRO A 31 12.32 -6.30 -24.62
C PRO A 31 13.45 -7.21 -25.04
N ALA A 32 14.30 -7.57 -24.08
CA ALA A 32 15.45 -8.41 -24.30
C ALA A 32 15.06 -9.82 -24.75
N ASP A 33 15.75 -10.35 -25.77
CA ASP A 33 15.68 -11.76 -26.14
C ASP A 33 16.72 -12.56 -25.34
N LEU A 34 16.33 -13.00 -24.14
CA LEU A 34 17.26 -13.64 -23.20
C LEU A 34 17.66 -15.07 -23.60
N ILE A 35 17.06 -15.64 -24.65
CA ILE A 35 17.44 -16.97 -25.16
C ILE A 35 18.52 -16.84 -26.23
N ASN A 36 18.31 -15.97 -27.21
CA ASN A 36 19.23 -15.83 -28.34
C ASN A 36 20.36 -14.84 -28.05
N GLU A 37 20.10 -13.81 -27.25
CA GLU A 37 21.03 -12.74 -26.92
C GLU A 37 21.02 -12.48 -25.40
N PRO A 38 21.51 -13.45 -24.61
CA PRO A 38 21.32 -13.48 -23.15
C PRO A 38 21.85 -12.25 -22.41
N ASP A 39 22.84 -11.56 -22.98
CA ASP A 39 23.48 -10.38 -22.40
C ASP A 39 22.93 -9.06 -22.99
N ARG A 40 22.06 -9.08 -24.00
CA ARG A 40 21.56 -7.87 -24.68
C ARG A 40 20.40 -7.23 -23.92
N TYR A 41 20.71 -6.60 -22.80
CA TYR A 41 19.76 -5.83 -22.00
C TYR A 41 20.41 -4.59 -21.37
N TYR A 42 19.60 -3.68 -20.83
CA TYR A 42 20.03 -2.55 -20.02
C TYR A 42 20.22 -2.93 -18.56
N SER A 43 21.34 -2.53 -17.96
CA SER A 43 21.56 -2.65 -16.52
C SER A 43 22.63 -1.65 -16.05
N PHE A 44 22.59 -1.28 -14.76
CA PHE A 44 23.72 -0.62 -14.13
C PHE A 44 24.89 -1.60 -13.93
N ASP A 45 26.10 -1.07 -13.75
CA ASP A 45 27.21 -1.90 -13.28
C ASP A 45 27.01 -2.22 -11.79
N PRO A 46 27.51 -3.39 -11.32
CA PRO A 46 27.48 -3.72 -9.90
C PRO A 46 28.15 -2.63 -9.05
N GLY A 47 27.50 -2.24 -7.95
CA GLY A 47 28.00 -1.23 -7.03
C GLY A 47 26.91 -0.28 -6.54
N VAL A 48 27.35 0.91 -6.11
CA VAL A 48 26.46 1.96 -5.65
C VAL A 48 25.79 2.65 -6.84
N VAL A 49 24.47 2.68 -6.84
CA VAL A 49 23.64 3.47 -7.75
C VAL A 49 23.15 4.70 -7.00
N THR A 50 23.66 5.88 -7.33
CA THR A 50 23.24 7.12 -6.69
C THR A 50 21.90 7.59 -7.26
N TRP A 51 21.03 8.11 -6.40
CA TRP A 51 19.72 8.63 -6.81
C TRP A 51 19.39 9.93 -6.08
N LYS A 52 18.50 10.75 -6.67
CA LYS A 52 18.01 11.99 -6.02
C LYS A 52 16.55 12.26 -6.34
N MET A 53 15.89 12.98 -5.43
CA MET A 53 14.66 13.72 -5.73
C MET A 53 15.05 15.14 -6.13
N ASP A 54 14.71 15.55 -7.35
CA ASP A 54 15.01 16.90 -7.81
C ASP A 54 14.12 17.96 -7.15
N ASN A 55 14.39 19.23 -7.44
CA ASN A 55 13.62 20.33 -6.86
C ASN A 55 12.17 20.38 -7.38
N SER A 56 11.87 19.81 -8.55
CA SER A 56 10.51 19.74 -9.08
C SER A 56 9.67 18.76 -8.25
N PHE A 57 10.19 17.55 -8.02
CA PHE A 57 9.55 16.54 -7.18
C PHE A 57 9.36 17.04 -5.76
N ARG A 58 10.41 17.57 -5.14
CA ARG A 58 10.34 18.09 -3.75
C ARG A 58 9.43 19.31 -3.61
N GLY A 59 9.22 20.06 -4.69
CA GLY A 59 8.27 21.18 -4.73
C GLY A 59 6.81 20.72 -4.82
N THR A 60 6.53 19.62 -5.54
CA THR A 60 5.18 19.06 -5.66
C THR A 60 4.82 18.16 -4.47
N TYR A 61 5.74 17.29 -4.06
CA TYR A 61 5.60 16.32 -2.99
C TYR A 61 6.42 16.76 -1.77
N SER A 62 6.12 17.94 -1.22
CA SER A 62 6.92 18.56 -0.16
C SER A 62 6.75 17.94 1.22
N ASP A 63 5.69 17.15 1.41
CA ASP A 63 5.42 16.48 2.68
C ASP A 63 6.52 15.43 2.99
N PRO A 64 7.13 15.46 4.18
CA PRO A 64 8.18 14.51 4.56
C PRO A 64 7.79 13.04 4.40
N GLU A 65 6.52 12.68 4.63
CA GLU A 65 6.05 11.30 4.51
C GLU A 65 5.98 10.86 3.05
N LEU A 66 5.63 11.76 2.12
CA LEU A 66 5.68 11.48 0.69
C LEU A 66 7.12 11.29 0.19
N LEU A 67 8.04 12.12 0.66
CA LEU A 67 9.48 11.94 0.38
C LEU A 67 10.01 10.62 0.96
N ASN A 68 9.49 10.21 2.12
CA ASN A 68 9.82 8.92 2.73
C ASN A 68 9.31 7.73 1.89
N GLN A 69 8.15 7.84 1.24
CA GLN A 69 7.67 6.79 0.32
C GLN A 69 8.64 6.53 -0.84
N VAL A 70 9.31 7.56 -1.36
CA VAL A 70 10.39 7.40 -2.37
C VAL A 70 11.54 6.57 -1.82
N ARG A 71 12.02 6.91 -0.62
CA ARG A 71 13.10 6.17 0.06
C ARG A 71 12.70 4.71 0.28
N LEU A 72 11.46 4.47 0.71
CA LEU A 72 10.94 3.13 0.96
C LEU A 72 10.78 2.31 -0.32
N ALA A 73 10.48 2.92 -1.47
CA ALA A 73 10.43 2.24 -2.77
C ALA A 73 11.84 1.79 -3.22
N PHE A 74 12.86 2.65 -3.11
CA PHE A 74 14.25 2.24 -3.36
C PHE A 74 14.73 1.17 -2.38
N ALA A 75 14.40 1.33 -1.09
CA ALA A 75 14.75 0.35 -0.07
C ALA A 75 14.10 -1.02 -0.31
N GLU A 76 12.92 -1.09 -0.91
CA GLU A 76 12.27 -2.35 -1.29
C GLU A 76 13.08 -3.09 -2.37
N TRP A 77 13.50 -2.41 -3.45
CA TRP A 77 14.37 -3.00 -4.46
C TRP A 77 15.72 -3.46 -3.90
N GLN A 78 16.37 -2.63 -3.09
CA GLN A 78 17.61 -2.99 -2.40
C GLN A 78 17.42 -4.20 -1.48
N THR A 79 16.37 -4.21 -0.65
CA THR A 79 16.06 -5.32 0.26
C THR A 79 15.75 -6.60 -0.51
N ALA A 80 14.99 -6.54 -1.60
CA ALA A 80 14.69 -7.69 -2.46
C ALA A 80 15.94 -8.28 -3.13
N SER A 81 16.90 -7.43 -3.50
CA SER A 81 18.18 -7.89 -4.05
C SER A 81 19.09 -8.55 -3.02
N ALA A 82 18.97 -8.22 -1.73
CA ALA A 82 19.94 -8.60 -0.69
C ALA A 82 19.42 -9.61 0.35
N SER A 83 18.16 -9.50 0.80
CA SER A 83 17.66 -10.23 1.97
C SER A 83 17.33 -11.68 1.64
N ALA A 84 17.96 -12.61 2.38
CA ALA A 84 17.68 -14.04 2.28
C ALA A 84 16.23 -14.37 2.68
N GLU A 85 15.68 -13.67 3.67
CA GLU A 85 14.29 -13.80 4.13
C GLU A 85 13.32 -13.41 3.01
N ARG A 86 13.56 -12.25 2.38
CA ARG A 86 12.74 -11.75 1.27
C ARG A 86 12.72 -12.73 0.09
N ARG A 87 13.88 -13.29 -0.22
CA ARG A 87 14.08 -14.21 -1.35
C ARG A 87 13.58 -15.63 -1.06
N SER A 88 13.57 -16.05 0.21
CA SER A 88 13.02 -17.35 0.64
C SER A 88 11.51 -17.34 0.96
N SER A 89 10.87 -16.16 0.98
CA SER A 89 9.43 -16.07 1.26
C SER A 89 8.58 -16.93 0.31
N PRO A 90 7.57 -17.70 0.79
CA PRO A 90 6.70 -18.49 -0.07
C PRO A 90 5.59 -17.66 -0.71
N ARG A 91 5.29 -16.47 -0.19
CA ARG A 91 4.31 -15.55 -0.76
C ARG A 91 4.88 -14.97 -2.07
N TYR A 92 4.10 -15.07 -3.14
CA TYR A 92 4.49 -14.69 -4.49
C TYR A 92 4.39 -13.18 -4.74
N ARG A 93 3.27 -12.59 -4.29
CA ARG A 93 2.91 -11.17 -4.47
C ARG A 93 2.21 -10.64 -3.22
N TRP A 94 2.20 -9.33 -3.07
CA TRP A 94 1.32 -8.59 -2.14
C TRP A 94 0.67 -7.46 -2.93
N ASN A 95 -0.36 -7.82 -3.70
CA ASN A 95 -1.32 -6.86 -4.21
C ASN A 95 -2.49 -6.78 -3.23
N ARG A 96 -2.97 -5.58 -2.95
CA ARG A 96 -4.12 -5.37 -2.07
C ARG A 96 -5.13 -4.49 -2.77
N PHE A 97 -6.38 -4.90 -2.67
CA PHE A 97 -7.54 -4.15 -3.14
C PHE A 97 -8.71 -4.52 -2.23
N ASN A 98 -9.14 -3.59 -1.39
CA ASN A 98 -10.20 -3.80 -0.39
C ASN A 98 -11.39 -2.87 -0.59
N GLY A 99 -11.53 -2.28 -1.78
CA GLY A 99 -12.51 -1.25 -2.08
C GLY A 99 -11.89 -0.07 -2.81
N GLU A 100 -12.73 0.70 -3.48
CA GLU A 100 -12.30 1.91 -4.17
C GLU A 100 -11.85 2.99 -3.16
N GLN A 101 -10.79 3.72 -3.52
CA GLN A 101 -10.32 4.91 -2.81
C GLN A 101 -9.96 6.02 -3.79
N ASP A 102 -10.22 7.26 -3.39
CA ASP A 102 -9.89 8.46 -4.16
C ASP A 102 -8.41 8.83 -4.14
N VAL A 103 -7.51 7.89 -3.81
CA VAL A 103 -6.07 8.11 -3.75
C VAL A 103 -5.36 6.99 -4.47
N ILE A 104 -4.34 7.36 -5.23
CA ILE A 104 -3.45 6.43 -5.90
C ILE A 104 -2.19 6.32 -5.08
N ASP A 105 -1.82 5.09 -4.76
CA ASP A 105 -0.69 4.83 -3.88
C ASP A 105 0.65 5.22 -4.54
N LEU A 106 1.29 6.26 -4.01
CA LEU A 106 2.54 6.80 -4.54
C LEU A 106 3.67 5.76 -4.52
N LYS A 107 3.76 4.96 -3.44
CA LYS A 107 4.81 3.94 -3.32
C LYS A 107 4.67 2.85 -4.37
N SER A 108 3.45 2.45 -4.72
CA SER A 108 3.20 1.47 -5.78
C SER A 108 3.71 1.96 -7.13
N VAL A 109 3.37 3.21 -7.50
CA VAL A 109 3.86 3.83 -8.74
C VAL A 109 5.38 3.91 -8.73
N LEU A 110 5.99 4.43 -7.66
CA LEU A 110 7.45 4.52 -7.55
C LEU A 110 8.14 3.15 -7.62
N THR A 111 7.57 2.13 -6.98
CA THR A 111 8.16 0.78 -6.99
C THR A 111 8.16 0.21 -8.41
N HIS A 112 7.09 0.42 -9.17
CA HIS A 112 7.00 0.07 -10.59
C HIS A 112 8.02 0.86 -11.44
N GLU A 113 8.02 2.19 -11.34
CA GLU A 113 8.88 3.04 -12.17
C GLU A 113 10.38 2.84 -11.89
N ILE A 114 10.77 2.54 -10.64
CA ILE A 114 12.15 2.17 -10.31
C ILE A 114 12.58 0.93 -11.09
N GLY A 115 11.69 -0.04 -11.30
CA GLY A 115 11.97 -1.22 -12.11
C GLY A 115 12.40 -0.86 -13.54
N HIS A 116 11.66 0.04 -14.19
CA HIS A 116 12.06 0.55 -15.51
C HIS A 116 13.39 1.31 -15.47
N ALA A 117 13.58 2.17 -14.48
CA ALA A 117 14.82 2.93 -14.32
C ALA A 117 16.07 2.02 -14.18
N ILE A 118 15.89 0.79 -13.66
CA ILE A 118 16.95 -0.21 -13.54
C ILE A 118 16.91 -1.30 -14.63
N GLY A 119 16.12 -1.13 -15.68
CA GLY A 119 16.15 -1.97 -16.88
C GLY A 119 15.12 -3.10 -16.94
N PHE A 120 14.12 -3.13 -16.07
CA PHE A 120 13.00 -4.09 -16.18
C PHE A 120 11.96 -3.61 -17.19
N GLN A 121 11.38 -4.57 -17.90
CA GLN A 121 10.28 -4.35 -18.81
C GLN A 121 8.98 -4.93 -18.24
N HIS A 122 7.85 -4.42 -18.72
CA HIS A 122 6.56 -5.02 -18.41
C HIS A 122 6.47 -6.47 -18.90
N GLY A 123 6.24 -7.41 -17.98
CA GLY A 123 6.16 -8.85 -18.30
C GLY A 123 4.96 -9.19 -19.17
N ASP A 124 3.81 -8.59 -18.88
CA ASP A 124 2.59 -8.72 -19.68
C ASP A 124 2.70 -8.01 -21.04
N ALA A 125 3.30 -6.83 -21.12
CA ALA A 125 3.54 -6.19 -22.42
C ALA A 125 4.49 -7.02 -23.29
N ALA A 126 5.59 -7.51 -22.71
CA ALA A 126 6.58 -8.32 -23.40
C ALA A 126 6.03 -9.67 -23.90
N TRP A 127 4.88 -10.11 -23.35
CA TRP A 127 4.18 -11.31 -23.78
C TRP A 127 3.01 -11.02 -24.73
N PHE A 128 2.18 -10.02 -24.44
CA PHE A 128 0.90 -9.78 -25.13
C PHE A 128 0.88 -8.57 -26.07
N ASN A 129 1.64 -7.50 -25.81
CA ASN A 129 1.37 -6.19 -26.41
C ASN A 129 2.00 -5.93 -27.77
N GLU A 130 3.02 -6.66 -28.17
CA GLU A 130 3.75 -6.31 -29.39
C GLU A 130 3.99 -7.52 -30.27
N THR A 131 3.73 -7.30 -31.56
CA THR A 131 4.25 -8.14 -32.63
C THR A 131 5.66 -7.69 -32.94
N ALA A 132 6.62 -8.62 -32.93
CA ALA A 132 7.93 -8.45 -33.54
C ALA A 132 7.78 -7.88 -34.96
N PRO A 133 8.84 -7.29 -35.54
CA PRO A 133 8.79 -6.72 -36.89
C PRO A 133 8.23 -7.68 -37.98
N ASP A 134 8.20 -8.98 -37.71
CA ASP A 134 7.64 -10.04 -38.56
C ASP A 134 6.16 -10.40 -38.28
N GLY A 135 5.49 -9.71 -37.36
CA GLY A 135 4.09 -9.95 -37.00
C GLY A 135 3.88 -11.05 -35.94
N SER A 136 4.94 -11.65 -35.37
CA SER A 136 4.83 -12.68 -34.33
C SER A 136 4.82 -12.08 -32.92
N ALA A 137 4.11 -12.67 -31.96
CA ALA A 137 4.18 -12.22 -30.57
C ALA A 137 5.62 -12.31 -30.05
N TRP A 138 6.09 -11.28 -29.34
CA TRP A 138 7.43 -11.25 -28.75
C TRP A 138 7.71 -12.49 -27.90
N ASN A 139 6.78 -12.86 -27.01
CA ASN A 139 6.97 -13.92 -26.02
C ASN A 139 8.26 -13.73 -25.19
N ARG A 140 8.60 -12.48 -24.85
CA ARG A 140 9.86 -12.10 -24.18
C ARG A 140 9.69 -11.87 -22.69
N ASN A 141 9.07 -12.85 -22.05
CA ASN A 141 8.97 -12.96 -20.61
C ASN A 141 9.45 -14.35 -20.21
N TYR A 142 10.41 -14.45 -19.30
CA TYR A 142 11.24 -15.64 -19.15
C TYR A 142 11.27 -16.18 -17.74
N ARG A 143 11.20 -17.51 -17.60
CA ARG A 143 11.34 -18.23 -16.34
C ARG A 143 12.31 -19.38 -16.44
N TYR A 144 12.91 -19.78 -15.31
CA TYR A 144 13.72 -20.99 -15.27
C TYR A 144 12.85 -22.25 -15.09
N ILE A 145 12.89 -23.15 -16.07
CA ILE A 145 12.27 -24.48 -16.01
C ILE A 145 13.38 -25.52 -16.06
N ASN A 146 13.56 -26.28 -14.97
CA ASN A 146 14.65 -27.27 -14.84
C ASN A 146 16.05 -26.68 -15.11
N GLY A 147 16.27 -25.42 -14.68
CA GLY A 147 17.53 -24.71 -14.88
C GLY A 147 17.72 -24.11 -16.28
N VAL A 148 16.72 -24.23 -17.17
CA VAL A 148 16.76 -23.66 -18.53
C VAL A 148 15.82 -22.46 -18.59
N LEU A 149 16.32 -21.34 -19.08
CA LEU A 149 15.51 -20.14 -19.31
C LEU A 149 14.52 -20.41 -20.45
N THR A 150 13.23 -20.25 -20.16
CA THR A 150 12.12 -20.58 -21.07
C THR A 150 11.12 -19.44 -21.10
N ALA A 151 10.68 -19.06 -22.30
CA ALA A 151 9.62 -18.08 -22.49
C ALA A 151 8.29 -18.58 -21.89
N ALA A 152 7.59 -17.71 -21.15
CA ALA A 152 6.32 -18.04 -20.53
C ALA A 152 5.49 -16.79 -20.21
N ALA A 153 4.16 -16.95 -20.24
CA ALA A 153 3.23 -15.91 -19.83
C ALA A 153 3.51 -15.40 -18.40
N PRO A 154 3.22 -14.13 -18.09
CA PRO A 154 3.17 -13.68 -16.69
C PRO A 154 2.13 -14.50 -15.92
N LEU A 155 2.32 -14.58 -14.60
CA LEU A 155 1.47 -15.33 -13.69
C LEU A 155 0.43 -14.46 -12.99
N GLY A 156 0.58 -13.14 -13.10
CA GLY A 156 -0.25 -12.18 -12.38
C GLY A 156 0.34 -11.91 -11.01
N GLY A 157 0.51 -10.63 -10.68
CA GLY A 157 1.05 -10.19 -9.40
C GLY A 157 2.34 -9.42 -9.45
N GLU A 158 2.95 -9.38 -10.62
CA GLU A 158 4.19 -8.68 -10.92
C GLU A 158 3.97 -7.19 -10.69
N VAL A 159 4.89 -6.54 -9.98
CA VAL A 159 4.82 -5.08 -9.84
C VAL A 159 5.06 -4.44 -11.20
N MET A 160 5.82 -5.12 -12.07
CA MET A 160 6.14 -4.65 -13.41
C MET A 160 5.05 -4.93 -14.44
N ASN A 161 3.89 -5.50 -14.13
CA ASN A 161 2.85 -5.58 -15.16
C ASN A 161 2.22 -4.21 -15.42
N GLU A 162 1.77 -4.00 -16.66
CA GLU A 162 0.90 -2.87 -16.99
C GLU A 162 -0.44 -2.98 -16.26
N GLY A 163 -0.96 -4.19 -16.08
CA GLY A 163 -2.21 -4.45 -15.38
C GLY A 163 -2.17 -5.75 -14.58
N ASN A 164 -2.88 -5.76 -13.44
CA ASN A 164 -2.82 -6.88 -12.49
C ASN A 164 -4.19 -7.34 -11.97
N ARG A 165 -5.24 -7.17 -12.78
CA ARG A 165 -6.60 -7.51 -12.33
C ARG A 165 -6.77 -9.01 -12.15
N ASP A 166 -7.45 -9.37 -11.06
CA ASP A 166 -7.84 -10.75 -10.82
C ASP A 166 -8.79 -11.25 -11.92
N GLY A 167 -8.67 -12.52 -12.27
CA GLY A 167 -9.45 -13.14 -13.36
C GLY A 167 -8.84 -12.98 -14.76
N PHE A 168 -7.71 -12.28 -14.89
CA PHE A 168 -6.91 -12.19 -16.11
C PHE A 168 -5.60 -13.00 -15.96
N MET A 169 -5.00 -13.45 -17.07
CA MET A 169 -3.86 -14.41 -17.18
C MET A 169 -4.20 -15.91 -16.94
N PRO A 170 -3.55 -16.91 -17.62
CA PRO A 170 -2.33 -16.85 -18.45
C PRO A 170 -2.51 -16.63 -19.98
N ALA A 171 -3.74 -16.58 -20.52
CA ALA A 171 -3.98 -16.47 -21.96
C ALA A 171 -4.57 -15.10 -22.40
N GLN A 172 -4.76 -14.19 -21.46
CA GLN A 172 -5.41 -12.90 -21.68
C GLN A 172 -4.70 -11.84 -20.87
N LYS A 173 -4.38 -10.72 -21.52
CA LYS A 173 -3.81 -9.55 -20.85
C LYS A 173 -4.86 -8.88 -19.96
N SER A 174 -4.47 -8.50 -18.75
CA SER A 174 -5.27 -7.62 -17.90
C SER A 174 -5.45 -6.25 -18.57
N PRO A 175 -6.57 -5.54 -18.33
CA PRO A 175 -6.63 -4.11 -18.59
C PRO A 175 -5.45 -3.38 -17.94
N THR A 176 -4.82 -2.48 -18.69
CA THR A 176 -3.71 -1.64 -18.24
C THR A 176 -4.17 -0.70 -17.13
N GLY A 177 -3.28 -0.49 -16.16
CA GLY A 177 -3.37 0.47 -15.09
C GLY A 177 -3.80 -0.12 -13.75
N ILE A 178 -3.62 0.68 -12.71
CA ILE A 178 -4.07 0.38 -11.35
C ILE A 178 -5.49 0.90 -11.12
N ARG A 179 -6.30 0.14 -10.39
CA ARG A 179 -7.64 0.57 -9.97
C ARG A 179 -7.52 1.54 -8.79
N ALA A 180 -8.50 2.43 -8.65
CA ALA A 180 -8.63 3.25 -7.45
C ALA A 180 -8.70 2.35 -6.20
N GLY A 181 -7.90 2.66 -5.17
CA GLY A 181 -7.76 1.86 -3.94
C GLY A 181 -6.89 0.60 -4.05
N GLU A 182 -6.44 0.21 -5.24
CA GLU A 182 -5.47 -0.89 -5.41
C GLU A 182 -4.04 -0.38 -5.19
N TYR A 183 -3.17 -1.24 -4.62
CA TYR A 183 -1.76 -0.92 -4.42
C TYR A 183 -0.86 -2.17 -4.41
N TRP A 184 0.38 -2.00 -4.90
CA TRP A 184 1.44 -3.02 -5.07
C TRP A 184 2.76 -2.49 -4.49
N ARG A 185 2.92 -2.54 -3.16
CA ARG A 185 4.05 -1.90 -2.46
C ARG A 185 5.29 -2.78 -2.29
N THR A 186 5.24 -4.03 -2.73
CA THR A 186 6.34 -4.99 -2.60
C THR A 186 6.52 -5.77 -3.89
N LEU A 187 7.77 -6.13 -4.20
CA LEU A 187 8.10 -6.88 -5.41
C LEU A 187 7.48 -8.28 -5.41
N SER A 188 7.18 -8.81 -6.59
CA SER A 188 6.83 -10.21 -6.68
C SER A 188 8.11 -11.06 -6.69
N LYS A 189 7.96 -12.37 -6.86
CA LYS A 189 9.10 -13.25 -7.11
C LYS A 189 9.72 -13.09 -8.49
N ASP A 190 9.01 -12.47 -9.42
CA ASP A 190 9.47 -12.27 -10.80
C ASP A 190 10.56 -11.22 -10.85
N GLU A 191 10.35 -10.11 -10.17
CA GLU A 191 11.38 -9.08 -10.06
C GLU A 191 12.63 -9.59 -9.33
N ILE A 192 12.47 -10.47 -8.33
CA ILE A 192 13.61 -11.12 -7.67
C ILE A 192 14.40 -12.01 -8.66
N ALA A 193 13.70 -12.81 -9.48
CA ALA A 193 14.35 -13.64 -10.50
C ALA A 193 15.06 -12.78 -11.56
N GLY A 194 14.45 -11.67 -11.97
CA GLY A 194 15.08 -10.72 -12.89
C GLY A 194 16.29 -10.00 -12.28
N LEU A 195 16.26 -9.69 -10.97
CA LEU A 195 17.42 -9.10 -10.28
C LEU A 195 18.60 -10.08 -10.28
N ASP A 196 18.32 -11.36 -10.08
CA ASP A 196 19.34 -12.42 -10.12
C ASP A 196 19.96 -12.59 -11.48
N TYR A 197 19.12 -12.53 -12.52
CA TYR A 197 19.59 -12.61 -13.89
C TYR A 197 20.41 -11.37 -14.29
N ALA A 198 19.86 -10.18 -14.09
CA ALA A 198 20.42 -8.95 -14.63
C ALA A 198 21.65 -8.46 -13.86
N TYR A 199 21.67 -8.63 -12.53
CA TYR A 199 22.67 -8.04 -11.65
C TYR A 199 23.57 -9.08 -10.97
N GLY A 200 23.03 -10.26 -10.63
CA GLY A 200 23.77 -11.36 -9.98
C GLY A 200 24.35 -11.02 -8.59
N ALA A 201 24.14 -9.81 -8.10
CA ALA A 201 24.60 -9.29 -6.82
C ALA A 201 23.60 -8.24 -6.29
N PRO A 202 23.59 -7.98 -4.97
CA PRO A 202 22.75 -6.94 -4.41
C PRO A 202 23.02 -5.55 -5.02
N ILE A 203 21.94 -4.80 -5.26
CA ILE A 203 21.99 -3.40 -5.66
C ILE A 203 22.05 -2.53 -4.40
N ASP A 204 22.88 -1.49 -4.41
CA ASP A 204 23.00 -0.53 -3.31
C ASP A 204 22.58 0.86 -3.77
N PHE A 205 21.44 1.34 -3.28
CA PHE A 205 20.93 2.66 -3.63
C PHE A 205 21.36 3.71 -2.62
N GLN A 206 21.98 4.79 -3.08
CA GLN A 206 22.39 5.89 -2.23
C GLN A 206 21.71 7.19 -2.62
N GLU A 207 20.89 7.74 -1.72
CA GLU A 207 20.33 9.08 -1.89
C GLU A 207 21.46 10.13 -1.81
N VAL A 208 21.50 11.03 -2.79
CA VAL A 208 22.38 12.21 -2.80
C VAL A 208 21.56 13.49 -2.75
N GLY A 209 22.22 14.63 -2.53
CA GLY A 209 21.53 15.92 -2.46
C GLY A 209 20.83 16.28 -3.78
N PRO A 210 19.78 17.10 -3.73
CA PRO A 210 19.01 17.48 -4.93
C PRO A 210 19.84 18.20 -6.00
N ASN A 211 20.96 18.81 -5.59
CA ASN A 211 21.89 19.53 -6.47
C ASN A 211 23.12 18.72 -6.87
N ASP A 212 23.27 17.50 -6.35
CA ASP A 212 24.40 16.61 -6.68
C ASP A 212 24.12 15.83 -7.97
N ASP A 213 25.17 15.28 -8.58
CA ASP A 213 25.03 14.35 -9.70
C ASP A 213 24.54 12.99 -9.20
N ALA A 214 23.52 12.45 -9.87
CA ALA A 214 22.91 11.18 -9.54
C ALA A 214 22.73 10.33 -10.81
N MET A 215 22.81 9.01 -10.67
CA MET A 215 22.54 8.08 -11.75
C MET A 215 21.03 7.94 -12.01
N ILE A 216 20.20 8.07 -10.97
CA ILE A 216 18.73 8.10 -11.11
C ILE A 216 18.19 9.43 -10.61
N THR A 217 17.39 10.11 -11.42
CA THR A 217 16.69 11.34 -11.00
C THR A 217 15.19 11.13 -10.95
N VAL A 218 14.61 11.29 -9.76
CA VAL A 218 13.17 11.34 -9.54
C VAL A 218 12.71 12.80 -9.68
N SER A 219 11.83 13.05 -10.65
CA SER A 219 11.28 14.37 -10.99
C SER A 219 9.75 14.30 -11.12
N THR A 220 9.13 15.44 -11.40
CA THR A 220 7.75 15.46 -11.89
C THR A 220 7.69 15.59 -13.40
N PHE A 221 6.62 15.07 -13.99
CA PHE A 221 6.27 15.37 -15.38
C PHE A 221 4.81 15.83 -15.47
N GLN A 222 4.56 16.74 -16.42
CA GLN A 222 3.22 17.11 -16.80
C GLN A 222 2.76 16.13 -17.88
N GLY A 223 2.04 15.08 -17.47
CA GLY A 223 1.42 14.16 -18.42
C GLY A 223 0.51 14.93 -19.37
N SER A 224 0.69 14.78 -20.68
CA SER A 224 -0.12 15.43 -21.70
C SER A 224 -1.54 14.83 -21.70
N GLY A 225 -2.38 15.24 -20.74
CA GLY A 225 -3.78 14.82 -20.63
C GLY A 225 -4.02 13.31 -20.43
N GLY A 226 -2.97 12.50 -20.26
CA GLY A 226 -3.03 11.03 -20.29
C GLY A 226 -3.33 10.35 -18.95
N SER A 227 -3.61 9.05 -19.01
CA SER A 227 -3.82 8.12 -17.88
C SER A 227 -2.53 7.75 -17.13
N ASN A 228 -1.35 8.13 -17.63
CA ASN A 228 -0.05 7.85 -16.99
C ASN A 228 0.10 8.49 -15.60
N LEU A 229 0.65 7.71 -14.69
CA LEU A 229 0.97 8.02 -13.30
C LEU A 229 2.46 8.23 -13.12
N GLY A 230 3.23 7.38 -13.79
CA GLY A 230 4.68 7.43 -13.86
C GLY A 230 5.17 7.15 -15.27
N VAL A 231 6.41 7.55 -15.53
CA VAL A 231 7.21 7.13 -16.67
C VAL A 231 8.65 7.01 -16.22
N ALA A 232 9.34 5.96 -16.66
CA ALA A 232 10.75 5.79 -16.30
C ALA A 232 11.50 4.95 -17.32
N GLY A 233 12.82 5.08 -17.29
CA GLY A 233 13.70 4.25 -18.10
C GLY A 233 15.14 4.77 -18.15
N PRO A 234 16.05 4.04 -18.81
CA PRO A 234 17.39 4.51 -19.10
C PRO A 234 17.36 5.75 -20.02
N ASP A 235 17.98 6.85 -19.61
CA ASP A 235 18.11 8.06 -20.44
C ASP A 235 19.38 8.01 -21.29
N THR A 236 20.47 7.54 -20.69
CA THR A 236 21.78 7.46 -21.34
C THR A 236 22.50 6.17 -21.00
N TRP A 237 23.25 5.66 -21.98
CA TRP A 237 23.92 4.37 -21.87
C TRP A 237 25.13 4.29 -22.81
N VAL A 238 25.97 3.29 -22.55
CA VAL A 238 27.06 2.88 -23.45
C VAL A 238 27.01 1.37 -23.69
N ASN A 239 27.49 0.93 -24.85
CA ASN A 239 27.70 -0.50 -25.07
C ASN A 239 28.69 -1.03 -24.04
N ARG A 240 28.37 -2.16 -23.37
CA ARG A 240 29.33 -2.80 -22.46
C ARG A 240 30.61 -3.19 -23.19
N ASN A 241 30.46 -3.58 -24.45
CA ASN A 241 31.55 -3.75 -25.40
C ASN A 241 31.30 -2.90 -26.66
N GLY A 242 32.13 -1.89 -26.88
CA GLY A 242 32.02 -0.99 -28.04
C GLY A 242 32.07 -1.70 -29.40
N SER A 243 32.61 -2.92 -29.46
CA SER A 243 32.73 -3.74 -30.67
C SER A 243 31.65 -4.82 -30.81
N ASN A 244 30.85 -5.06 -29.77
CA ASN A 244 29.81 -6.09 -29.79
C ASN A 244 28.51 -5.56 -29.15
N SER A 245 27.49 -5.32 -29.98
CA SER A 245 26.19 -4.85 -29.50
C SER A 245 25.39 -5.91 -28.73
N ALA A 246 25.75 -7.20 -28.83
CA ALA A 246 25.09 -8.29 -28.12
C ALA A 246 25.48 -8.35 -26.63
N ASP A 247 26.59 -7.72 -26.23
CA ASP A 247 27.06 -7.72 -24.82
C ASP A 247 26.25 -6.76 -23.92
N GLY A 248 25.11 -6.25 -24.38
CA GLY A 248 24.23 -5.37 -23.58
C GLY A 248 24.66 -3.91 -23.51
N ARG A 249 23.96 -3.17 -22.64
CA ARG A 249 24.12 -1.73 -22.43
C ARG A 249 24.30 -1.43 -20.95
N ARG A 250 25.35 -0.68 -20.63
CA ARG A 250 25.55 -0.10 -19.31
C ARG A 250 24.76 1.19 -19.22
N ILE A 251 23.79 1.24 -18.30
CA ILE A 251 23.07 2.46 -17.97
C ILE A 251 24.04 3.44 -17.28
N LEU A 252 24.03 4.69 -17.71
CA LEU A 252 24.76 5.80 -17.08
C LEU A 252 23.83 6.69 -16.28
N THR A 253 22.67 7.03 -16.85
CA THR A 253 21.62 7.78 -16.18
C THR A 253 20.24 7.23 -16.53
N SER A 254 19.31 7.34 -15.59
CA SER A 254 17.89 7.05 -15.74
C SER A 254 17.04 8.15 -15.11
N SER A 255 15.83 8.32 -15.60
CA SER A 255 14.85 9.24 -15.04
C SER A 255 13.61 8.49 -14.58
N ILE A 256 12.98 9.04 -13.54
CA ILE A 256 11.66 8.63 -13.04
C ILE A 256 10.83 9.90 -12.97
N GLY A 257 9.88 10.04 -13.88
CA GLY A 257 8.88 11.10 -13.85
C GLY A 257 7.64 10.62 -13.14
N ILE A 258 7.22 11.31 -12.08
CA ILE A 258 5.91 11.11 -11.43
C ILE A 258 4.96 12.23 -11.83
N THR A 259 3.70 11.89 -12.09
CA THR A 259 2.73 12.90 -12.54
C THR A 259 2.55 14.00 -11.49
N ASN A 260 2.45 15.24 -11.95
CA ASN A 260 2.00 16.38 -11.14
C ASN A 260 0.55 16.80 -11.48
N ASN A 261 -0.20 15.92 -12.17
CA ASN A 261 -1.59 16.19 -12.50
C ASN A 261 -2.44 16.13 -11.24
N ALA A 262 -2.96 17.28 -10.84
CA ALA A 262 -3.71 17.44 -9.61
C ALA A 262 -5.09 16.73 -9.62
N ASN A 263 -5.58 16.30 -10.78
CA ASN A 263 -6.77 15.43 -10.91
C ASN A 263 -6.46 13.95 -10.61
N LYS A 264 -5.20 13.62 -10.31
CA LYS A 264 -4.76 12.30 -9.90
C LYS A 264 -4.06 12.44 -8.55
N PRO A 265 -4.79 12.31 -7.44
CA PRO A 265 -4.22 12.40 -6.11
C PRO A 265 -3.28 11.22 -5.84
N LEU A 266 -1.99 11.39 -6.18
CA LEU A 266 -0.94 10.45 -5.80
C LEU A 266 -0.43 10.78 -4.40
N GLY A 267 -0.41 9.78 -3.54
CA GLY A 267 0.01 9.98 -2.16
C GLY A 267 -0.11 8.74 -1.30
N ILE A 268 -0.44 8.96 -0.04
CA ILE A 268 -0.80 7.91 0.92
C ILE A 268 -2.16 8.23 1.52
N LEU A 269 -2.97 7.19 1.72
CA LEU A 269 -4.23 7.29 2.44
C LEU A 269 -4.02 6.65 3.82
N PRO A 270 -3.75 7.44 4.86
CA PRO A 270 -3.49 6.90 6.18
C PRO A 270 -4.80 6.51 6.87
N ARG A 271 -4.72 5.55 7.80
CA ARG A 271 -5.81 5.25 8.74
C ARG A 271 -5.32 5.26 10.17
N THR A 272 -6.00 6.03 11.00
CA THR A 272 -5.78 6.07 12.45
C THR A 272 -6.68 5.04 13.13
N SER A 273 -6.10 4.25 14.03
CA SER A 273 -6.85 3.39 14.93
C SER A 273 -6.31 3.49 16.34
N SER A 274 -7.23 3.46 17.30
CA SER A 274 -6.92 3.60 18.72
C SER A 274 -7.76 2.59 19.50
N TRP A 275 -7.24 2.12 20.61
CA TRP A 275 -7.88 1.11 21.45
C TRP A 275 -7.85 1.55 22.90
N TYR A 276 -8.99 1.41 23.55
CA TYR A 276 -9.14 1.49 24.99
C TYR A 276 -9.25 0.08 25.54
N TYR A 277 -8.32 -0.33 26.39
CA TYR A 277 -8.34 -1.65 27.01
C TYR A 277 -8.56 -1.54 28.52
N ASP A 278 -9.56 -2.27 29.01
CA ASP A 278 -9.83 -2.44 30.44
C ASP A 278 -9.15 -3.71 30.96
N ASN A 279 -8.18 -3.54 31.87
CA ASN A 279 -7.42 -4.66 32.40
C ASN A 279 -8.26 -5.55 33.31
N ALA A 280 -8.64 -6.73 32.81
CA ALA A 280 -9.32 -7.77 33.57
C ALA A 280 -8.47 -9.04 33.76
N THR A 281 -7.16 -8.96 33.49
CA THR A 281 -6.27 -10.13 33.46
C THR A 281 -5.98 -10.76 34.83
N GLY A 282 -6.29 -10.05 35.91
CA GLY A 282 -5.96 -10.47 37.29
C GLY A 282 -4.57 -10.01 37.76
N GLU A 283 -3.73 -9.46 36.87
CA GLU A 283 -2.44 -8.86 37.19
C GLU A 283 -2.30 -7.45 36.62
N ALA A 284 -1.38 -6.66 37.16
CA ALA A 284 -1.07 -5.36 36.59
C ALA A 284 -0.25 -5.52 35.30
N LEU A 285 -0.39 -4.60 34.36
CA LEU A 285 0.32 -4.63 33.07
C LEU A 285 1.43 -3.58 33.01
N VAL A 286 2.48 -3.88 32.23
CA VAL A 286 3.63 -3.00 32.01
C VAL A 286 3.84 -2.65 30.54
N GLY A 287 3.12 -3.31 29.63
CA GLY A 287 3.19 -3.02 28.20
C GLY A 287 2.12 -3.71 27.39
N ILE A 288 1.97 -3.27 26.14
CA ILE A 288 1.14 -3.89 25.12
C ILE A 288 1.94 -3.95 23.82
N ASN A 289 1.89 -5.10 23.15
CA ASN A 289 2.44 -5.29 21.82
C ASN A 289 1.30 -5.48 20.83
N VAL A 290 1.29 -4.66 19.78
CA VAL A 290 0.38 -4.79 18.64
C VAL A 290 1.17 -5.23 17.43
N ARG A 291 0.64 -6.21 16.71
CA ARG A 291 1.18 -6.69 15.45
C ARG A 291 0.19 -6.33 14.36
N SER A 292 0.58 -5.46 13.44
CA SER A 292 -0.24 -5.01 12.31
C SER A 292 0.07 -5.83 11.04
N GLU A 293 -0.85 -5.88 10.08
CA GLU A 293 -0.63 -6.39 8.72
C GLU A 293 -1.16 -5.41 7.68
N GLY A 294 -0.41 -5.19 6.59
CA GLY A 294 -0.78 -4.35 5.45
C GLY A 294 0.14 -3.17 5.18
N THR A 295 1.16 -2.96 6.02
CA THR A 295 2.18 -1.95 5.73
C THR A 295 3.61 -2.51 5.81
N SER A 296 4.41 -2.17 4.81
CA SER A 296 5.86 -2.40 4.84
C SER A 296 6.62 -1.27 5.54
N THR A 297 5.94 -0.21 5.97
CA THR A 297 6.54 0.94 6.66
C THR A 297 6.76 0.60 8.13
N ARG A 298 8.02 0.70 8.58
CA ARG A 298 8.42 0.27 9.92
C ARG A 298 7.93 1.22 11.02
N ASN A 299 8.03 2.51 10.76
CA ASN A 299 7.62 3.54 11.70
C ASN A 299 6.20 3.99 11.35
N PRO A 300 5.27 4.02 12.31
CA PRO A 300 3.96 4.61 12.09
C PRO A 300 4.11 6.11 11.82
N LEU A 301 3.12 6.69 11.14
CA LEU A 301 3.04 8.14 10.93
C LEU A 301 2.83 8.86 12.26
N ALA A 302 2.06 8.25 13.15
CA ALA A 302 1.84 8.74 14.50
C ALA A 302 1.55 7.59 15.48
N VAL A 303 1.88 7.84 16.74
CA VAL A 303 1.64 6.94 17.88
C VAL A 303 0.90 7.73 18.94
N TYR A 304 -0.13 7.12 19.53
CA TYR A 304 -1.00 7.77 20.49
C TYR A 304 -1.03 6.99 21.79
N SER A 305 -1.07 7.71 22.92
CA SER A 305 -1.37 7.11 24.22
C SER A 305 -1.78 8.18 25.23
N SER A 306 -2.97 8.02 25.80
CA SER A 306 -3.58 9.02 26.67
C SER A 306 -4.17 8.39 27.95
N GLY A 307 -4.55 9.25 28.90
CA GLY A 307 -5.07 8.85 30.21
C GLY A 307 -4.02 8.75 31.32
N SER A 308 -4.44 8.29 32.51
CA SER A 308 -3.60 8.23 33.71
C SER A 308 -2.52 7.14 33.67
N ASN A 309 -2.74 6.11 32.84
CA ASN A 309 -1.81 5.00 32.63
C ASN A 309 -1.21 4.99 31.22
N ARG A 310 -1.14 6.15 30.56
CA ARG A 310 -0.57 6.25 29.21
C ARG A 310 0.85 5.68 29.15
N PHE A 311 1.23 5.12 28.02
CA PHE A 311 2.59 4.66 27.77
C PHE A 311 3.51 5.85 27.48
N ASN A 312 4.67 5.89 28.13
CA ASN A 312 5.70 6.91 27.86
C ASN A 312 6.71 6.46 26.81
N SER A 313 6.75 5.16 26.51
CA SER A 313 7.71 4.56 25.59
C SER A 313 7.00 3.83 24.47
N TYR A 314 7.50 4.04 23.25
CA TYR A 314 7.11 3.33 22.05
C TYR A 314 8.36 2.80 21.36
N GLU A 315 8.28 1.57 20.85
CA GLU A 315 9.29 1.02 19.95
C GLU A 315 8.67 0.22 18.81
N PRO A 316 9.20 0.34 17.57
CA PRO A 316 8.89 -0.60 16.51
C PRO A 316 9.52 -1.96 16.87
N ALA A 317 8.69 -2.94 17.21
CA ALA A 317 9.16 -4.26 17.67
C ALA A 317 9.75 -5.06 16.49
N ASN A 318 10.98 -5.53 16.65
CA ASN A 318 11.83 -6.11 15.59
C ASN A 318 11.47 -7.53 15.13
N THR A 319 10.32 -8.08 15.51
CA THR A 319 9.94 -9.45 15.12
C THR A 319 9.38 -9.49 13.70
N VAL A 320 10.28 -9.42 12.73
CA VAL A 320 10.01 -9.84 11.35
C VAL A 320 9.84 -11.35 11.38
N LEU A 321 8.60 -11.85 11.28
CA LEU A 321 8.42 -13.25 10.88
C LEU A 321 8.94 -13.36 9.44
N LEU A 322 9.69 -14.42 9.16
CA LEU A 322 10.43 -14.66 7.90
C LEU A 322 9.60 -14.49 6.61
N HIS A 323 8.28 -14.39 6.72
CA HIS A 323 7.31 -14.37 5.61
C HIS A 323 6.23 -13.28 5.72
N ALA A 324 6.35 -12.35 6.67
CA ALA A 324 5.33 -11.36 6.98
C ALA A 324 5.84 -9.93 6.70
N LEU A 325 6.12 -9.64 5.42
CA LEU A 325 6.79 -8.41 4.96
C LEU A 325 6.00 -7.12 5.23
N GLU A 326 4.68 -7.24 5.20
CA GLU A 326 3.73 -6.18 5.57
C GLU A 326 3.26 -6.29 7.01
N ASN A 327 3.93 -7.09 7.83
CA ASN A 327 3.56 -7.29 9.21
C ASN A 327 4.57 -6.63 10.14
N ARG A 328 4.08 -5.72 10.99
CA ARG A 328 4.91 -4.86 11.84
C ARG A 328 4.51 -5.01 13.29
N GLY A 329 5.52 -5.15 14.15
CA GLY A 329 5.33 -5.12 15.59
C GLY A 329 5.45 -3.70 16.12
N HIS A 330 4.62 -3.39 17.11
CA HIS A 330 4.52 -2.08 17.75
C HIS A 330 4.41 -2.29 19.27
N GLY A 331 5.47 -1.95 19.99
CA GLY A 331 5.55 -2.11 21.44
C GLY A 331 5.26 -0.79 22.15
N PHE A 332 4.35 -0.84 23.10
CA PHE A 332 4.01 0.25 24.02
C PHE A 332 4.39 -0.17 25.43
N SER A 333 5.15 0.65 26.15
CA SER A 333 5.69 0.30 27.47
C SER A 333 5.88 1.53 28.37
N ASP A 334 6.31 1.27 29.60
CA ASP A 334 6.55 2.30 30.62
C ASP A 334 5.32 3.17 30.89
N PRO A 335 4.23 2.57 31.44
CA PRO A 335 3.02 3.32 31.75
C PRO A 335 3.30 4.39 32.82
N SER A 336 2.73 5.59 32.66
CA SER A 336 2.96 6.73 33.56
C SER A 336 2.56 6.48 35.02
N GLY A 337 1.65 5.55 35.27
CA GLY A 337 1.27 5.08 36.60
C GLY A 337 2.21 4.01 37.20
N GLY A 338 3.33 3.70 36.53
CA GLY A 338 4.26 2.61 36.85
C GLY A 338 3.75 1.23 36.38
N SER A 339 2.45 0.99 36.45
CA SER A 339 1.77 -0.16 35.84
C SER A 339 0.30 0.20 35.58
N ILE A 340 -0.38 -0.58 34.74
CA ILE A 340 -1.84 -0.50 34.56
C ILE A 340 -2.46 -1.49 35.55
N PRO A 341 -3.08 -1.05 36.66
CA PRO A 341 -3.60 -1.94 37.68
C PRO A 341 -4.77 -2.78 37.14
N VAL A 342 -5.12 -3.86 37.86
CA VAL A 342 -6.37 -4.59 37.60
C VAL A 342 -7.55 -3.61 37.74
N SER A 343 -8.50 -3.70 36.81
CA SER A 343 -9.61 -2.75 36.63
C SER A 343 -9.19 -1.33 36.25
N GLY A 344 -7.91 -1.11 35.93
CA GLY A 344 -7.42 0.09 35.27
C GLY A 344 -7.53 -0.01 33.76
N GLY A 345 -7.70 1.14 33.10
CA GLY A 345 -7.72 1.24 31.64
C GLY A 345 -6.49 1.93 31.07
N VAL A 346 -6.21 1.68 29.79
CA VAL A 346 -5.20 2.40 29.01
C VAL A 346 -5.68 2.63 27.58
N GLN A 347 -5.37 3.81 27.02
CA GLN A 347 -5.55 4.13 25.62
C GLN A 347 -4.22 4.05 24.88
N PHE A 348 -4.21 3.43 23.71
CA PHE A 348 -3.06 3.39 22.81
C PHE A 348 -3.52 3.31 21.36
N GLY A 349 -2.76 3.85 20.42
CA GLY A 349 -3.14 3.88 19.01
C GLY A 349 -1.99 4.10 18.05
N LEU A 350 -2.28 3.90 16.77
CA LEU A 350 -1.35 4.03 15.66
C LEU A 350 -2.06 4.71 14.47
N GLN A 351 -1.33 5.54 13.73
CA GLN A 351 -1.68 5.91 12.36
C GLN A 351 -0.66 5.28 11.43
N LEU A 352 -1.11 4.45 10.50
CA LEU A 352 -0.27 3.84 9.46
C LEU A 352 -0.61 4.42 8.10
N ASP A 353 0.31 4.24 7.15
CA ASP A 353 0.35 4.89 5.83
C ASP A 353 -0.46 4.19 4.73
N VAL A 354 -1.23 3.17 5.11
CA VAL A 354 -2.26 2.54 4.27
C VAL A 354 -3.59 2.64 4.99
N TRP A 355 -4.68 2.52 4.25
CA TRP A 355 -6.02 2.68 4.81
C TRP A 355 -6.61 1.35 5.30
N ASP A 356 -6.18 0.23 4.73
CA ASP A 356 -6.74 -1.10 5.00
C ASP A 356 -5.80 -2.00 5.84
N TRP A 357 -4.78 -1.46 6.51
CA TRP A 357 -3.98 -2.25 7.47
C TRP A 357 -4.86 -2.80 8.58
N THR A 358 -4.58 -4.01 9.06
CA THR A 358 -5.34 -4.67 10.14
C THR A 358 -4.44 -5.01 11.32
N VAL A 359 -5.02 -5.51 12.41
CA VAL A 359 -4.31 -6.09 13.54
C VAL A 359 -4.25 -7.60 13.37
N ASP A 360 -3.05 -8.15 13.19
CA ASP A 360 -2.78 -9.59 13.20
C ASP A 360 -2.91 -10.15 14.62
N ARG A 361 -2.37 -9.45 15.63
CA ARG A 361 -2.47 -9.86 17.04
C ARG A 361 -2.19 -8.69 17.98
N ALA A 362 -2.80 -8.70 19.16
CA ALA A 362 -2.43 -7.84 20.27
C ALA A 362 -2.18 -8.65 21.55
N THR A 363 -1.20 -8.25 22.34
CA THR A 363 -0.78 -8.97 23.54
C THR A 363 -0.35 -7.99 24.63
N ALA A 364 -1.00 -8.03 25.78
CA ALA A 364 -0.55 -7.34 26.98
C ALA A 364 0.60 -8.10 27.66
N ILE A 365 1.47 -7.39 28.36
CA ILE A 365 2.57 -7.95 29.15
C ILE A 365 2.31 -7.63 30.62
N THR A 366 2.20 -8.66 31.46
CA THR A 366 2.01 -8.47 32.91
C THR A 366 3.29 -8.01 33.60
N THR A 367 3.19 -7.53 34.83
CA THR A 367 4.35 -7.26 35.70
C THR A 367 5.22 -8.50 35.95
N GLY A 368 4.66 -9.71 35.83
CA GLY A 368 5.40 -10.98 35.86
C GLY A 368 6.16 -11.30 34.56
N GLY A 369 5.88 -10.56 33.48
CA GLY A 369 6.46 -10.78 32.15
C GLY A 369 5.63 -11.74 31.27
N ASP A 370 4.46 -12.18 31.75
CA ASP A 370 3.62 -13.12 31.00
C ASP A 370 2.85 -12.41 29.88
N PRO A 371 2.83 -12.97 28.66
CA PRO A 371 2.02 -12.46 27.57
C PRO A 371 0.57 -12.89 27.71
N ILE A 372 -0.36 -11.92 27.65
CA ILE A 372 -1.81 -12.16 27.70
C ILE A 372 -2.45 -11.64 26.41
N PRO A 373 -3.09 -12.50 25.62
CA PRO A 373 -3.69 -12.06 24.38
C PRO A 373 -4.93 -11.17 24.58
N LEU A 374 -5.13 -10.20 23.67
CA LEU A 374 -6.21 -9.21 23.76
C LEU A 374 -7.21 -9.36 22.60
N PRO A 375 -8.53 -9.22 22.83
CA PRO A 375 -9.57 -9.36 21.81
C PRO A 375 -9.70 -8.09 20.95
N VAL A 376 -8.59 -7.58 20.42
CA VAL A 376 -8.52 -6.37 19.60
C VAL A 376 -9.07 -6.65 18.19
N VAL A 377 -9.87 -5.72 17.66
CA VAL A 377 -10.35 -5.74 16.27
C VAL A 377 -9.85 -4.50 15.51
N ALA A 378 -9.75 -4.62 14.19
CA ALA A 378 -9.60 -3.51 13.27
C ALA A 378 -10.95 -3.19 12.60
N LEU A 379 -11.16 -1.91 12.28
CA LEU A 379 -12.42 -1.38 11.75
C LEU A 379 -12.15 -0.64 10.44
N HIS A 380 -12.76 -1.09 9.36
CA HIS A 380 -12.51 -0.56 8.02
C HIS A 380 -13.81 -0.12 7.37
N GLY A 381 -13.72 0.89 6.50
CA GLY A 381 -14.74 1.08 5.47
C GLY A 381 -14.72 -0.13 4.53
N PHE A 382 -15.89 -0.64 4.21
CA PHE A 382 -16.10 -1.68 3.21
C PHE A 382 -16.97 -1.10 2.12
N ASN A 383 -16.56 -1.24 0.86
CA ASN A 383 -17.43 -1.01 -0.26
C ASN A 383 -17.21 -2.11 -1.31
N HIS A 384 -18.28 -2.45 -2.01
CA HIS A 384 -18.21 -3.30 -3.19
C HIS A 384 -19.10 -2.75 -4.28
N GLY A 385 -18.69 -2.99 -5.51
CA GLY A 385 -19.22 -2.34 -6.70
C GLY A 385 -18.43 -2.75 -7.92
N GLY A 386 -18.78 -2.14 -9.05
CA GLY A 386 -18.17 -2.44 -10.33
C GLY A 386 -17.90 -1.18 -11.11
N PHE A 387 -16.87 -1.22 -11.96
CA PHE A 387 -16.72 -0.19 -12.98
C PHE A 387 -17.80 -0.40 -14.04
N ALA A 388 -18.65 0.61 -14.25
CA ALA A 388 -19.37 0.70 -15.50
C ALA A 388 -18.31 0.97 -16.56
N SER A 389 -17.94 -0.05 -17.34
CA SER A 389 -17.15 0.18 -18.54
C SER A 389 -17.98 1.11 -19.42
N PRO A 390 -17.52 2.33 -19.77
CA PRO A 390 -18.08 2.99 -20.92
C PRO A 390 -17.73 2.08 -22.09
N ASP A 391 -18.73 1.35 -22.56
CA ASP A 391 -18.72 0.53 -23.76
C ASP A 391 -17.47 -0.35 -23.98
N VAL A 392 -17.62 -1.63 -23.65
CA VAL A 392 -17.01 -2.70 -24.45
C VAL A 392 -17.77 -2.76 -25.79
N ASP A 393 -17.80 -1.66 -26.55
CA ASP A 393 -18.08 -1.71 -27.98
C ASP A 393 -16.74 -1.50 -28.69
N ASP A 394 -16.25 -2.64 -29.15
CA ASP A 394 -15.60 -2.86 -30.43
C ASP A 394 -14.95 -1.66 -31.12
N HIS A 395 -13.66 -1.83 -31.39
CA HIS A 395 -12.90 -1.07 -32.40
C HIS A 395 -12.72 0.42 -32.13
N ASP A 396 -11.68 0.78 -31.39
CA ASP A 396 -10.80 1.86 -31.86
C ASP A 396 -9.35 1.65 -31.42
N HIS A 397 -8.56 1.26 -32.42
CA HIS A 397 -7.17 1.67 -32.59
C HIS A 397 -6.13 1.22 -31.55
N PHE A 398 -5.77 -0.07 -31.61
CA PHE A 398 -4.35 -0.51 -31.54
C PHE A 398 -3.53 0.00 -32.76
N ALA A 399 -3.77 1.23 -33.21
CA ALA A 399 -3.14 1.81 -34.38
C ALA A 399 -2.02 2.75 -33.93
N GLY A 400 -0.79 2.23 -33.94
CA GLY A 400 0.41 3.00 -34.17
C GLY A 400 0.75 4.05 -33.12
N HIS A 401 1.20 3.61 -31.95
CA HIS A 401 2.26 4.37 -31.27
C HIS A 401 3.58 3.96 -31.91
N GLY A 402 3.98 4.74 -32.91
CA GLY A 402 5.37 4.74 -33.36
C GLY A 402 6.27 5.01 -32.16
N ALA A 403 7.38 4.28 -32.11
CA ALA A 403 8.43 4.44 -31.12
C ALA A 403 8.79 5.93 -30.97
N ASP A 404 8.44 6.50 -29.83
CA ASP A 404 9.10 7.63 -29.22
C ASP A 404 9.21 7.28 -27.72
N ASP A 405 10.42 7.44 -27.18
CA ASP A 405 11.01 7.00 -25.90
C ASP A 405 10.22 7.33 -24.58
N VAL A 406 8.89 7.24 -24.55
CA VAL A 406 8.04 7.72 -23.43
C VAL A 406 6.92 6.74 -23.00
N ALA A 407 6.90 5.51 -23.53
CA ALA A 407 5.74 4.60 -23.42
C ALA A 407 5.79 3.54 -22.30
N HIS A 408 6.84 3.49 -21.47
CA HIS A 408 6.97 2.50 -20.39
C HIS A 408 6.68 3.17 -19.03
N GLY A 409 5.45 2.99 -18.54
CA GLY A 409 5.06 3.50 -17.23
C GLY A 409 3.66 3.09 -16.81
N MET A 410 3.38 3.28 -15.53
CA MET A 410 2.14 2.89 -14.89
C MET A 410 1.00 3.86 -15.23
N THR A 411 -0.22 3.35 -15.43
CA THR A 411 -1.39 4.17 -15.76
C THR A 411 -2.55 3.93 -14.78
N THR A 412 -3.58 4.77 -14.83
CA THR A 412 -4.85 4.55 -14.13
C THR A 412 -5.83 3.75 -14.98
N THR A 413 -6.60 2.86 -14.36
CA THR A 413 -7.81 2.31 -14.98
C THR A 413 -8.77 3.44 -15.36
N SER A 414 -9.26 3.47 -16.60
CA SER A 414 -10.37 4.35 -17.03
C SER A 414 -11.72 3.73 -16.69
N GLY A 415 -12.58 4.47 -15.98
CA GLY A 415 -13.97 4.07 -15.69
C GLY A 415 -14.52 4.79 -14.46
N VAL A 416 -15.85 4.88 -14.37
CA VAL A 416 -16.52 5.34 -13.14
C VAL A 416 -16.92 4.09 -12.36
N TYR A 417 -16.40 3.95 -11.15
CA TYR A 417 -16.85 2.90 -10.25
C TYR A 417 -18.26 3.23 -9.75
N THR A 418 -19.13 2.25 -9.81
CA THR A 418 -20.46 2.29 -9.26
C THR A 418 -20.46 1.46 -7.98
N LYS A 419 -20.58 2.14 -6.85
CA LYS A 419 -20.74 1.50 -5.54
C LYS A 419 -22.13 0.85 -5.48
N LEU A 420 -22.18 -0.45 -5.17
CA LEU A 420 -23.43 -1.20 -5.03
C LEU A 420 -23.78 -1.47 -3.57
N VAL A 421 -22.75 -1.63 -2.73
CA VAL A 421 -22.89 -1.92 -1.31
C VAL A 421 -21.79 -1.24 -0.51
N GLU A 422 -22.12 -0.79 0.70
CA GLU A 422 -21.22 -0.07 1.60
C GLU A 422 -21.47 -0.45 3.07
N GLY A 423 -20.42 -0.40 3.89
CA GLY A 423 -20.53 -0.66 5.31
C GLY A 423 -19.20 -0.66 6.05
N ILE A 424 -19.15 -1.44 7.12
CA ILE A 424 -17.99 -1.57 8.00
C ILE A 424 -17.52 -3.02 8.00
N ARG A 425 -16.23 -3.24 7.74
CA ARG A 425 -15.58 -4.52 8.02
C ARG A 425 -14.97 -4.50 9.42
N VAL A 426 -15.35 -5.47 10.24
CA VAL A 426 -14.75 -5.74 11.55
C VAL A 426 -13.85 -6.95 11.42
N ALA A 427 -12.53 -6.74 11.52
CA ALA A 427 -11.53 -7.79 11.34
C ALA A 427 -10.95 -8.19 12.71
N ALA A 428 -11.12 -9.45 13.10
CA ALA A 428 -10.51 -10.00 14.31
C ALA A 428 -9.04 -10.39 14.06
N GLY A 429 -8.20 -10.19 15.07
CA GLY A 429 -6.84 -10.72 15.07
C GLY A 429 -6.80 -12.22 15.40
N ALA A 430 -5.62 -12.69 15.80
CA ALA A 430 -5.38 -14.08 16.21
C ALA A 430 -6.24 -14.54 17.40
N GLU A 431 -6.77 -13.60 18.17
CA GLU A 431 -7.52 -13.86 19.39
C GLU A 431 -9.02 -13.76 19.16
N PRO A 432 -9.79 -14.80 19.49
CA PRO A 432 -11.24 -14.73 19.40
C PRO A 432 -11.82 -13.59 20.24
N ALA A 433 -12.84 -12.94 19.69
CA ALA A 433 -13.49 -11.79 20.30
C ALA A 433 -15.00 -11.92 20.17
N THR A 434 -15.77 -11.46 21.16
CA THR A 434 -17.21 -11.29 21.02
C THR A 434 -17.50 -9.80 20.78
N LEU A 435 -17.99 -9.45 19.59
CA LEU A 435 -18.48 -8.10 19.29
C LEU A 435 -19.80 -7.87 20.03
N VAL A 436 -19.87 -6.84 20.86
CA VAL A 436 -21.05 -6.53 21.69
C VAL A 436 -21.66 -5.15 21.46
N GLU A 437 -20.89 -4.22 20.87
CA GLU A 437 -21.37 -2.89 20.49
C GLU A 437 -20.70 -2.45 19.19
N LEU A 438 -21.44 -1.74 18.35
CA LEU A 438 -20.94 -1.10 17.14
C LEU A 438 -21.68 0.23 16.94
N ALA A 439 -20.96 1.28 16.58
CA ALA A 439 -21.53 2.59 16.30
C ALA A 439 -20.63 3.38 15.33
N PHE A 440 -21.20 4.40 14.71
CA PHE A 440 -20.44 5.37 13.94
C PHE A 440 -20.93 6.80 14.17
N ALA A 441 -20.14 7.79 13.81
CA ALA A 441 -20.52 9.19 13.78
C ALA A 441 -19.76 9.91 12.66
N SER A 442 -20.43 10.80 11.94
CA SER A 442 -19.72 11.81 11.15
C SER A 442 -18.98 12.74 12.12
N VAL A 443 -17.68 12.91 11.91
CA VAL A 443 -16.81 13.77 12.72
C VAL A 443 -16.09 14.81 11.85
N GLU A 444 -16.58 14.99 10.63
CA GLU A 444 -16.08 15.99 9.70
C GLU A 444 -15.99 17.37 10.35
N GLY A 445 -14.85 18.04 10.17
CA GLY A 445 -14.59 19.38 10.72
C GLY A 445 -14.32 19.42 12.24
N LEU A 446 -14.35 18.30 12.96
CA LEU A 446 -13.93 18.24 14.36
C LEU A 446 -12.40 18.20 14.51
N GLY A 447 -11.69 17.78 13.46
CA GLY A 447 -10.23 17.70 13.44
C GLY A 447 -9.70 16.72 14.49
N LEU A 448 -10.39 15.58 14.66
CA LEU A 448 -10.00 14.57 15.64
C LEU A 448 -8.70 13.90 15.19
N ASP A 449 -7.82 13.62 16.16
CA ASP A 449 -6.68 12.75 15.95
C ASP A 449 -6.73 11.50 16.85
N GLY A 450 -5.67 10.70 16.83
CA GLY A 450 -5.61 9.45 17.61
C GLY A 450 -5.66 9.63 19.13
N ASP A 451 -5.26 10.79 19.68
CA ASP A 451 -5.36 11.11 21.10
C ASP A 451 -6.80 11.46 21.50
N ASP A 452 -7.61 11.94 20.55
CA ASP A 452 -9.04 12.21 20.74
C ASP A 452 -9.91 10.95 20.68
N LEU A 453 -9.40 9.84 20.14
CA LEU A 453 -10.16 8.59 19.96
C LEU A 453 -10.35 7.83 21.27
N THR A 454 -11.16 8.39 22.17
CA THR A 454 -11.31 7.96 23.57
C THR A 454 -12.76 7.70 23.95
N PRO A 455 -13.01 6.97 25.06
CA PRO A 455 -14.34 6.85 25.64
C PRO A 455 -15.00 8.21 25.96
N GLN A 456 -14.22 9.25 26.26
CA GLN A 456 -14.73 10.60 26.53
C GLN A 456 -15.33 11.24 25.27
N THR A 457 -14.65 11.12 24.13
CA THR A 457 -15.16 11.58 22.84
C THR A 457 -16.42 10.82 22.44
N LEU A 458 -16.44 9.50 22.65
CA LEU A 458 -17.63 8.69 22.42
C LEU A 458 -18.83 9.16 23.28
N ALA A 459 -18.60 9.41 24.57
CA ALA A 459 -19.64 9.89 25.48
C ALA A 459 -20.14 11.30 25.10
N MET A 460 -19.25 12.17 24.61
CA MET A 460 -19.61 13.47 24.06
C MET A 460 -20.53 13.30 22.85
N LEU A 461 -20.14 12.51 21.85
CA LEU A 461 -20.92 12.25 20.63
C LEU A 461 -22.28 11.62 20.95
N GLN A 462 -22.33 10.73 21.95
CA GLN A 462 -23.59 10.16 22.43
C GLN A 462 -24.48 11.23 23.08
N THR A 463 -23.91 12.11 23.91
CA THR A 463 -24.65 13.16 24.61
C THR A 463 -25.22 14.20 23.63
N THR A 464 -24.49 14.50 22.56
CA THR A 464 -24.96 15.42 21.49
C THR A 464 -25.90 14.76 20.50
N GLY A 465 -26.10 13.43 20.57
CA GLY A 465 -26.91 12.67 19.63
C GLY A 465 -26.25 12.48 18.25
N ALA A 466 -24.96 12.75 18.13
CA ALA A 466 -24.19 12.55 16.90
C ALA A 466 -23.78 11.08 16.68
N LEU A 467 -23.71 10.29 17.76
CA LEU A 467 -23.38 8.86 17.67
C LEU A 467 -24.58 8.04 17.20
N SER A 468 -24.42 7.36 16.07
CA SER A 468 -25.38 6.43 15.48
C SER A 468 -25.06 4.99 15.88
N PRO A 469 -25.79 4.38 16.84
CA PRO A 469 -25.58 2.99 17.20
C PRO A 469 -26.07 2.05 16.09
N ILE A 470 -25.33 0.96 15.85
CA ILE A 470 -25.72 -0.11 14.94
C ILE A 470 -26.20 -1.29 15.80
N SER A 471 -27.43 -1.76 15.53
CA SER A 471 -27.99 -2.89 16.28
C SER A 471 -27.29 -4.18 15.85
N VAL A 472 -26.39 -4.66 16.72
CA VAL A 472 -25.69 -5.94 16.54
C VAL A 472 -26.04 -6.87 17.71
N PRO A 473 -26.51 -8.11 17.47
CA PRO A 473 -26.48 -9.12 18.54
C PRO A 473 -25.03 -9.40 18.93
N PRO A 474 -24.76 -9.97 20.11
CA PRO A 474 -23.43 -10.48 20.40
C PRO A 474 -22.96 -11.46 19.32
N VAL A 475 -21.91 -11.12 18.58
CA VAL A 475 -21.34 -11.96 17.51
C VAL A 475 -19.99 -12.50 17.96
N GLN A 476 -19.84 -13.82 17.96
CA GLN A 476 -18.54 -14.44 18.19
C GLN A 476 -17.73 -14.38 16.90
N LEU A 477 -16.56 -13.74 16.97
CA LEU A 477 -15.54 -13.74 15.94
C LEU A 477 -14.47 -14.74 16.36
N GLY A 478 -14.19 -15.72 15.49
CA GLY A 478 -13.04 -16.59 15.59
C GLY A 478 -11.73 -15.86 15.31
N ALA A 479 -10.62 -16.57 15.46
CA ALA A 479 -9.31 -16.05 15.10
C ALA A 479 -9.28 -15.75 13.59
N TYR A 480 -8.84 -14.54 13.23
CA TYR A 480 -8.74 -14.05 11.86
C TYR A 480 -10.07 -14.01 11.08
N GLU A 481 -11.20 -14.02 11.79
CA GLU A 481 -12.51 -13.93 11.17
C GLU A 481 -12.89 -12.47 10.89
N ASP A 482 -13.43 -12.24 9.70
CA ASP A 482 -14.04 -10.98 9.31
C ASP A 482 -15.55 -11.05 9.46
N LEU A 483 -16.15 -9.95 9.95
CA LEU A 483 -17.57 -9.69 9.86
C LEU A 483 -17.81 -8.42 9.03
N PHE A 484 -18.61 -8.55 7.98
CA PHE A 484 -19.00 -7.42 7.14
C PHE A 484 -20.39 -6.91 7.57
N VAL A 485 -20.44 -5.71 8.13
CA VAL A 485 -21.70 -5.06 8.53
C VAL A 485 -22.13 -4.12 7.41
N VAL A 486 -23.16 -4.53 6.67
CA VAL A 486 -23.67 -3.82 5.49
C VAL A 486 -24.66 -2.76 5.93
N LEU A 487 -24.36 -1.50 5.62
CA LEU A 487 -25.12 -0.32 6.04
C LEU A 487 -25.86 0.35 4.88
N ASP A 488 -25.43 0.12 3.64
CA ASP A 488 -26.14 0.49 2.42
C ASP A 488 -25.96 -0.59 1.35
N GLY A 489 -26.97 -0.80 0.51
CA GLY A 489 -27.03 -1.85 -0.52
C GLY A 489 -27.84 -3.11 -0.12
N LEU A 490 -27.96 -4.06 -1.05
CA LEU A 490 -28.71 -5.30 -0.88
C LEU A 490 -27.79 -6.52 -0.73
N VAL A 491 -28.34 -7.63 -0.25
CA VAL A 491 -27.61 -8.91 -0.15
C VAL A 491 -27.13 -9.38 -1.52
N ASP A 492 -27.95 -9.20 -2.55
CA ASP A 492 -27.64 -9.61 -3.92
C ASP A 492 -26.47 -8.80 -4.52
N ASP A 493 -26.18 -7.62 -3.96
CA ASP A 493 -25.07 -6.75 -4.37
C ASP A 493 -23.73 -7.17 -3.72
N LEU A 494 -23.74 -8.11 -2.77
CA LEU A 494 -22.51 -8.56 -2.12
C LEU A 494 -21.66 -9.44 -3.05
N PRO A 495 -20.33 -9.47 -2.86
CA PRO A 495 -19.47 -10.46 -3.51
C PRO A 495 -19.97 -11.89 -3.31
N ALA A 496 -19.95 -12.71 -4.35
CA ALA A 496 -20.50 -14.07 -4.31
C ALA A 496 -19.80 -14.98 -3.27
N ASP A 497 -18.51 -14.77 -3.05
CA ASP A 497 -17.72 -15.44 -2.02
C ASP A 497 -18.15 -15.01 -0.60
N LEU A 498 -18.41 -13.72 -0.39
CA LEU A 498 -18.95 -13.22 0.88
C LEU A 498 -20.37 -13.76 1.14
N GLN A 499 -21.23 -13.79 0.12
CA GLN A 499 -22.56 -14.40 0.20
C GLN A 499 -22.47 -15.89 0.58
N ALA A 500 -21.55 -16.63 -0.06
CA ALA A 500 -21.34 -18.05 0.21
C ALA A 500 -20.75 -18.32 1.61
N ALA A 501 -19.87 -17.45 2.09
CA ALA A 501 -19.29 -17.54 3.43
C ALA A 501 -20.33 -17.24 4.53
N GLY A 502 -21.28 -16.34 4.26
CA GLY A 502 -22.30 -15.93 5.23
C GLY A 502 -21.78 -15.03 6.35
N ASN A 503 -20.56 -14.51 6.21
CA ASN A 503 -19.87 -13.68 7.22
C ASN A 503 -20.28 -12.20 7.14
N PHE A 504 -21.59 -11.94 7.04
CA PHE A 504 -22.12 -10.58 6.94
C PHE A 504 -23.38 -10.37 7.76
N LEU A 505 -23.64 -9.12 8.12
CA LEU A 505 -24.84 -8.66 8.81
C LEU A 505 -25.45 -7.50 8.03
N MET A 506 -26.70 -7.64 7.60
CA MET A 506 -27.46 -6.52 7.04
C MET A 506 -27.98 -5.65 8.19
N ALA A 507 -27.46 -4.43 8.30
CA ALA A 507 -27.78 -3.48 9.36
C ALA A 507 -28.06 -2.07 8.81
N GLY A 508 -28.77 -2.02 7.67
CA GLY A 508 -29.00 -0.82 6.87
C GLY A 508 -29.24 0.45 7.70
N ASN A 509 -28.44 1.48 7.45
CA ASN A 509 -28.52 2.77 8.12
C ASN A 509 -28.14 3.90 7.14
N PRO A 510 -29.11 4.67 6.64
CA PRO A 510 -28.85 5.68 5.60
C PRO A 510 -27.91 6.80 6.06
N LEU A 511 -27.80 7.03 7.38
CA LEU A 511 -26.89 8.02 7.94
C LEU A 511 -25.42 7.66 7.71
N PHE A 512 -25.10 6.39 7.41
CA PHE A 512 -23.71 5.99 7.14
C PHE A 512 -23.22 6.52 5.80
N ALA A 513 -24.03 6.36 4.74
CA ALA A 513 -23.71 6.91 3.43
C ALA A 513 -23.58 8.44 3.49
N GLU A 514 -24.51 9.12 4.17
CA GLU A 514 -24.44 10.57 4.41
C GLU A 514 -23.15 10.97 5.16
N ALA A 515 -22.73 10.18 6.16
CA ALA A 515 -21.51 10.43 6.92
C ALA A 515 -20.24 10.25 6.06
N MET A 516 -20.18 9.20 5.24
CA MET A 516 -19.07 8.94 4.33
C MET A 516 -18.97 10.01 3.23
N GLU A 517 -20.11 10.48 2.70
CA GLU A 517 -20.16 11.60 1.74
C GLU A 517 -19.76 12.93 2.39
N ALA A 518 -20.10 13.13 3.67
CA ALA A 518 -19.74 14.35 4.39
C ALA A 518 -18.23 14.48 4.64
N GLY A 519 -17.52 13.37 4.79
CA GLY A 519 -16.06 13.36 5.03
C GLY A 519 -15.66 12.33 6.08
N GLU A 520 -14.93 12.77 7.12
CA GLU A 520 -14.36 11.89 8.12
C GLU A 520 -15.43 11.22 9.02
N VAL A 521 -15.28 9.91 9.24
CA VAL A 521 -16.23 9.10 10.04
C VAL A 521 -15.49 8.37 11.16
N LEU A 522 -15.92 8.60 12.40
CA LEU A 522 -15.49 7.78 13.53
C LEU A 522 -16.32 6.50 13.55
N VAL A 523 -15.64 5.35 13.59
CA VAL A 523 -16.26 4.05 13.87
C VAL A 523 -15.75 3.51 15.20
N TYR A 524 -16.68 3.04 16.02
CA TYR A 524 -16.42 2.44 17.32
C TYR A 524 -17.01 1.03 17.39
N ALA A 525 -16.22 0.09 17.91
CA ALA A 525 -16.68 -1.23 18.28
C ALA A 525 -16.23 -1.59 19.68
N ARG A 526 -17.05 -2.34 20.43
CA ARG A 526 -16.63 -2.96 21.68
C ARG A 526 -16.60 -4.45 21.55
N THR A 527 -15.48 -5.04 21.94
CA THR A 527 -15.30 -6.49 22.02
C THR A 527 -15.03 -6.93 23.45
N THR A 528 -15.41 -8.17 23.74
CA THR A 528 -15.07 -8.85 24.99
C THR A 528 -14.36 -10.16 24.69
N GLY A 529 -13.49 -10.58 25.61
CA GLY A 529 -12.77 -11.85 25.56
C GLY A 529 -12.35 -12.28 26.96
N GLN A 530 -11.58 -13.36 27.06
CA GLN A 530 -11.14 -13.88 28.37
C GLN A 530 -10.29 -12.87 29.16
N ALA A 531 -9.50 -12.05 28.45
CA ALA A 531 -8.60 -11.07 29.06
C ALA A 531 -9.27 -9.74 29.43
N GLY A 532 -10.52 -9.49 29.02
CA GLY A 532 -11.22 -8.23 29.31
C GLY A 532 -12.02 -7.68 28.12
N SER A 533 -12.28 -6.37 28.16
CA SER A 533 -12.97 -5.63 27.10
C SER A 533 -12.03 -4.66 26.39
N VAL A 534 -12.23 -4.52 25.08
CA VAL A 534 -11.53 -3.53 24.25
C VAL A 534 -12.58 -2.66 23.55
N GLY A 535 -12.47 -1.35 23.71
CA GLY A 535 -13.09 -0.37 22.83
C GLY A 535 -12.15 -0.07 21.68
N SER A 536 -12.53 -0.41 20.45
CA SER A 536 -11.75 -0.16 19.24
C SER A 536 -12.33 1.04 18.51
N PHE A 537 -11.48 1.98 18.13
CA PHE A 537 -11.83 3.21 17.42
C PHE A 537 -11.05 3.27 16.11
N SER A 538 -11.70 3.72 15.04
CA SER A 538 -11.04 4.04 13.78
C SER A 538 -11.63 5.30 13.17
N LEU A 539 -10.76 6.15 12.63
CA LEU A 539 -11.18 7.21 11.72
C LEU A 539 -11.14 6.66 10.30
N LEU A 540 -12.29 6.66 9.65
CA LEU A 540 -12.45 6.32 8.25
C LEU A 540 -12.52 7.61 7.43
N ASN A 541 -12.12 7.51 6.16
CA ASN A 541 -12.12 8.65 5.24
C ASN A 541 -11.26 9.83 5.75
N SER A 542 -10.22 9.55 6.54
CA SER A 542 -9.24 10.56 6.95
C SER A 542 -8.55 11.15 5.73
N ALA A 543 -8.19 12.43 5.81
CA ALA A 543 -7.59 13.16 4.71
C ALA A 543 -6.32 12.47 4.18
N ALA A 544 -6.27 12.31 2.86
CA ALA A 544 -5.10 11.81 2.17
C ALA A 544 -3.92 12.79 2.28
N ILE A 545 -2.71 12.26 2.36
CA ILE A 545 -1.49 13.06 2.20
C ILE A 545 -1.07 12.89 0.75
N VAL A 546 -1.22 13.92 -0.08
CA VAL A 546 -1.01 13.87 -1.54
C VAL A 546 -0.06 14.97 -2.02
N GLY A 547 0.60 14.74 -3.15
CA GLY A 547 1.41 15.78 -3.81
C GLY A 547 0.52 16.92 -4.30
N GLN A 548 0.93 18.18 -4.05
CA GLN A 548 0.17 19.42 -4.28
C GLN A 548 -1.35 19.22 -4.13
N MET A 549 -1.88 19.46 -2.94
CA MET A 549 -3.33 19.61 -2.79
C MET A 549 -3.83 20.60 -3.83
N VAL A 550 -4.75 20.18 -4.71
CA VAL A 550 -5.66 21.14 -5.34
C VAL A 550 -6.32 21.83 -4.17
N PRO A 551 -6.09 23.14 -3.93
CA PRO A 551 -6.98 23.86 -3.04
C PRO A 551 -8.34 23.67 -3.69
N GLU A 552 -9.29 23.03 -3.01
CA GLU A 552 -10.65 22.98 -3.51
C GLU A 552 -11.01 24.39 -3.98
N PRO A 553 -11.68 24.57 -5.13
CA PRO A 553 -12.27 25.85 -5.48
C PRO A 553 -13.48 26.15 -4.58
N ALA A 554 -13.34 25.98 -3.26
CA ALA A 554 -14.30 26.30 -2.23
C ALA A 554 -13.67 27.32 -1.27
N GLY A 555 -13.61 28.60 -1.70
CA GLY A 555 -13.16 29.66 -0.80
C GLY A 555 -12.99 31.06 -1.40
N LEU A 556 -12.89 31.21 -2.72
CA LEU A 556 -12.75 32.52 -3.36
C LEU A 556 -14.08 33.20 -3.72
N VAL A 557 -15.23 32.52 -3.53
CA VAL A 557 -16.55 33.08 -3.88
C VAL A 557 -17.21 33.87 -2.74
N MET A 558 -16.81 33.70 -1.47
CA MET A 558 -17.45 34.41 -0.34
C MET A 558 -16.73 35.69 0.13
N ALA A 559 -15.48 35.92 -0.28
CA ALA A 559 -14.77 37.17 0.03
C ALA A 559 -15.18 38.35 -0.89
N ALA A 560 -15.81 38.09 -2.05
CA ALA A 560 -16.26 39.12 -3.00
C ALA A 560 -17.69 39.64 -2.73
N LEU A 561 -18.51 38.94 -1.93
CA LEU A 561 -19.87 39.39 -1.58
C LEU A 561 -19.96 40.14 -0.24
N ALA A 562 -18.95 40.06 0.63
CA ALA A 562 -18.90 40.85 1.86
C ALA A 562 -18.49 42.33 1.63
N ALA A 563 -17.97 42.67 0.45
CA ALA A 563 -17.54 44.03 0.10
C ALA A 563 -18.62 44.88 -0.63
N THR A 564 -19.75 44.29 -1.03
CA THR A 564 -20.78 44.98 -1.84
C THR A 564 -22.12 45.24 -1.14
N VAL A 565 -22.34 44.75 0.09
CA VAL A 565 -23.60 44.98 0.84
C VAL A 565 -23.45 46.02 1.98
N GLY A 566 -22.24 46.53 2.23
CA GLY A 566 -21.94 47.47 3.32
C GLY A 566 -22.07 48.98 3.03
N LEU A 567 -22.50 49.39 1.83
CA LEU A 567 -22.56 50.81 1.46
C LEU A 567 -23.87 51.17 0.74
N SER A 568 -24.99 51.18 1.47
CA SER A 568 -26.14 52.03 1.15
C SER A 568 -27.24 51.90 2.22
N ARG A 569 -27.18 52.72 3.28
CA ARG A 569 -28.36 53.48 3.69
C ARG A 569 -27.97 54.73 4.46
N ARG A 570 -28.20 55.83 3.74
CA ARG A 570 -27.99 57.22 4.05
C ARG A 570 -28.89 57.68 5.20
N ARG A 571 -28.33 58.55 6.03
CA ARG A 571 -29.05 59.49 6.90
C ARG A 571 -30.14 60.23 6.13
N THR A 572 -31.32 60.30 6.71
CA THR A 572 -32.21 61.47 6.64
C THR A 572 -32.08 62.24 7.96
N ARG A 573 -31.59 63.47 7.86
CA ARG A 573 -32.50 64.61 7.73
C ARG A 573 -32.52 65.02 6.28
#